data_AF-A0A3B8VMK8-F1
#
_entry.id   AF-A0A3B8VMK8-F1
#
_cell.length_a   1.000
_cell.length_b   1.000
_cell.length_c   1.000
_cell.angle_alpha   90.00
_cell.angle_beta   90.00
_cell.angle_gamma   90.00
#
_symmetry.space_group_name_H-M   'P 1'
#
loop_
_entity.id
_entity.type
_entity.pdbx_description
1 polymer ?
#
loop_
_entity_poly.entity_id
_entity_poly.type
_entity_poly.pdbx_seq_one_letter_code
_entity_poly.pdbx_strand_id
1 'polypeptide(L)'
;MRYALFPGCVSRGACPELYSSTLEVCRRLGIDLDLMAMQSASCTGSGVLQERNERLGDTLNARNFALAEKAGLPIMTICSTCQGVMSQANVRLQDDEYRASINRDLEEEGLSYNGSADPKHMLWIIVEE
;
A
#
# COMPACT_ATOMS: atom_id res chain seq x y z
N MET A 1 -5.51 16.18 5.38
CA MET A 1 -4.91 15.60 4.16
C MET A 1 -5.78 14.43 3.69
N ARG A 2 -5.73 14.09 2.39
CA ARG A 2 -6.50 12.98 1.80
C ARG A 2 -5.56 11.81 1.50
N TYR A 3 -5.99 10.59 1.85
CA TYR A 3 -5.18 9.39 1.78
C TYR A 3 -5.83 8.28 0.96
N ALA A 4 -5.06 7.54 0.18
CA ALA A 4 -5.53 6.28 -0.38
C ALA A 4 -5.49 5.20 0.71
N LEU A 5 -6.64 4.65 1.09
CA LEU A 5 -6.71 3.64 2.14
C LEU A 5 -6.26 2.27 1.60
N PHE A 6 -5.16 1.75 2.13
CA PHE A 6 -4.78 0.34 2.00
C PHE A 6 -5.18 -0.43 3.28
N PRO A 7 -6.36 -1.08 3.29
CA PRO A 7 -6.88 -1.73 4.50
C PRO A 7 -6.11 -3.01 4.89
N GLY A 8 -5.39 -3.61 3.93
CA GLY A 8 -4.78 -4.94 4.11
C GLY A 8 -5.80 -6.08 3.93
N CYS A 9 -5.35 -7.31 4.14
CA CYS A 9 -6.18 -8.51 3.97
C CYS A 9 -6.98 -8.85 5.24
N VAL A 10 -6.38 -8.68 6.43
CA VAL A 10 -7.00 -9.05 7.71
C VAL A 10 -8.25 -8.21 8.00
N SER A 11 -8.19 -6.89 7.82
CA SER A 11 -9.35 -6.03 8.06
C SER A 11 -10.46 -6.17 7.02
N ARG A 12 -10.19 -6.86 5.91
CA ARG A 12 -11.20 -7.20 4.89
C ARG A 12 -11.77 -8.62 5.06
N GLY A 13 -11.21 -9.41 5.97
CA GLY A 13 -11.53 -10.82 6.13
C GLY A 13 -11.67 -11.24 7.59
N ALA A 14 -10.55 -11.51 8.25
CA ALA A 14 -10.53 -12.14 9.58
C ALA A 14 -10.95 -11.20 10.72
N CYS A 15 -10.68 -9.89 10.62
CA CYS A 15 -11.00 -8.89 11.64
C CYS A 15 -11.70 -7.68 10.99
N PRO A 16 -12.91 -7.86 10.41
CA PRO A 16 -13.61 -6.82 9.65
C PRO A 16 -13.98 -5.58 10.49
N GLU A 17 -14.12 -5.74 11.80
CA GLU A 17 -14.35 -4.67 12.76
C GLU A 17 -13.25 -3.60 12.76
N LEU A 18 -12.02 -3.97 12.35
CA LEU A 18 -10.92 -3.00 12.21
C LEU A 18 -11.20 -2.00 11.09
N TYR A 19 -11.84 -2.43 10.00
CA TYR A 19 -12.14 -1.55 8.87
C TYR A 19 -13.19 -0.50 9.26
N SER A 20 -14.33 -0.93 9.82
CA SER A 20 -15.39 -0.01 10.24
C SER A 20 -14.91 0.95 11.35
N SER A 21 -14.14 0.44 12.31
CA SER A 21 -13.55 1.28 13.36
C SER A 21 -12.60 2.33 12.80
N THR A 22 -11.77 1.95 11.83
CA THR A 22 -10.83 2.87 11.15
C THR A 22 -11.57 4.01 10.45
N LEU A 23 -12.64 3.68 9.70
CA LEU A 23 -13.42 4.70 9.00
C LEU A 23 -14.05 5.70 9.98
N GLU A 24 -14.62 5.21 11.09
CA GLU A 24 -15.23 6.08 12.09
C GLU A 24 -14.19 6.94 12.84
N VAL A 25 -13.04 6.37 13.18
CA VAL A 25 -11.93 7.14 13.78
C VAL A 25 -11.45 8.24 12.84
N CYS A 26 -11.20 7.92 11.56
CA CYS A 26 -10.75 8.90 10.57
C CYS A 26 -11.79 10.02 10.39
N ARG A 27 -13.09 9.66 10.33
CA ARG A 27 -14.18 10.64 10.26
C ARG A 27 -14.19 11.59 11.46
N ARG A 28 -13.99 11.08 12.67
CA ARG A 28 -13.96 11.89 13.90
C ARG A 28 -12.72 12.78 14.00
N LEU A 29 -11.60 12.34 13.46
CA LEU A 29 -10.34 13.07 13.45
C LEU A 29 -10.19 14.01 12.24
N GLY A 30 -11.12 13.99 11.29
CA GLY A 30 -11.04 14.80 10.07
C GLY A 30 -9.99 14.32 9.06
N ILE A 31 -9.62 13.05 9.12
CA ILE A 31 -8.72 12.40 8.15
C ILE A 31 -9.57 11.97 6.95
N ASP A 32 -9.28 12.52 5.77
CA ASP A 32 -10.01 12.21 4.54
C ASP A 32 -9.41 10.98 3.85
N LEU A 33 -10.28 10.04 3.45
CA LEU A 33 -9.89 8.76 2.86
C LEU A 33 -10.52 8.58 1.48
N ASP A 34 -9.70 8.27 0.48
CA ASP A 34 -10.13 7.70 -0.77
C ASP A 34 -10.15 6.17 -0.66
N LEU A 35 -11.37 5.62 -0.66
CA LEU A 35 -11.61 4.18 -0.56
C LEU A 35 -11.54 3.48 -1.92
N MET A 36 -11.59 4.23 -3.02
CA MET A 36 -11.64 3.69 -4.39
C MET A 36 -10.25 3.63 -5.03
N ALA A 37 -9.35 4.56 -4.70
CA ALA A 37 -8.00 4.66 -5.24
C ALA A 37 -7.23 3.32 -5.21
N MET A 38 -7.42 2.52 -4.16
CA MET A 38 -6.74 1.24 -3.96
C MET A 38 -7.72 0.06 -3.81
N GLN A 39 -8.93 0.16 -4.35
CA GLN A 39 -9.94 -0.90 -4.20
C GLN A 39 -9.46 -2.25 -4.76
N SER A 40 -8.72 -2.23 -5.87
CA SER A 40 -8.14 -3.41 -6.53
C SER A 40 -6.77 -3.82 -5.97
N ALA A 41 -6.32 -3.20 -4.87
CA ALA A 41 -5.02 -3.49 -4.28
C ALA A 41 -4.97 -4.93 -3.73
N SER A 42 -3.86 -5.61 -4.06
CA SER A 42 -3.59 -7.00 -3.69
C SER A 42 -3.00 -7.09 -2.28
N CYS A 43 -2.84 -8.32 -1.76
CA CYS A 43 -2.08 -8.55 -0.53
C CYS A 43 -0.61 -8.17 -0.74
N THR A 44 0.06 -7.69 0.31
CA THR A 44 1.50 -7.38 0.28
C THR A 44 2.39 -8.61 0.17
N GLY A 45 1.83 -9.82 0.35
CA GLY A 45 2.59 -11.07 0.32
C GLY A 45 3.37 -11.40 1.60
N SER A 46 3.07 -10.68 2.70
CA SER A 46 3.75 -10.84 3.99
C SER A 46 3.93 -12.31 4.40
N GLY A 47 5.12 -12.63 4.90
CA GLY A 47 5.50 -13.99 5.31
C GLY A 47 5.86 -14.87 4.11
N VAL A 48 4.86 -15.34 3.36
CA VAL A 48 5.08 -16.37 2.32
C VAL A 48 5.95 -15.87 1.16
N LEU A 49 5.62 -14.72 0.57
CA LEU A 49 6.35 -14.24 -0.60
C LEU A 49 7.71 -13.65 -0.22
N GLN A 50 7.83 -13.06 0.96
CA GLN A 50 9.14 -12.61 1.47
C GLN A 50 10.13 -13.77 1.60
N GLU A 51 9.68 -14.97 1.96
CA GLU A 51 10.55 -16.13 2.11
C GLU A 51 10.76 -16.93 0.81
N ARG A 52 9.76 -16.96 -0.08
CA ARG A 52 9.73 -17.89 -1.21
C ARG A 52 9.90 -17.24 -2.58
N ASN A 53 9.49 -15.98 -2.73
CA ASN A 53 9.54 -15.28 -4.01
C ASN A 53 9.50 -13.76 -3.80
N GLU A 54 10.65 -13.19 -3.38
CA GLU A 54 10.77 -11.76 -3.07
C GLU A 54 10.40 -10.90 -4.29
N ARG A 55 10.80 -11.30 -5.50
CA ARG A 55 10.47 -10.58 -6.73
C ARG A 55 8.96 -10.47 -6.95
N LEU A 56 8.21 -11.56 -6.76
CA LEU A 56 6.75 -11.51 -6.85
C LEU A 56 6.16 -10.63 -5.75
N GLY A 57 6.70 -10.71 -4.53
CA GLY A 57 6.32 -9.80 -3.44
C GLY A 57 6.51 -8.34 -3.84
N ASP A 58 7.66 -7.99 -4.41
CA ASP A 58 7.96 -6.64 -4.87
C ASP A 58 7.06 -6.22 -6.03
N THR A 59 6.77 -7.10 -7.00
CA THR A 59 5.82 -6.82 -8.08
C THR A 59 4.43 -6.47 -7.53
N LEU A 60 3.93 -7.22 -6.54
CA LEU A 60 2.63 -6.94 -5.93
C LEU A 60 2.61 -5.59 -5.17
N ASN A 61 3.69 -5.26 -4.46
CA ASN A 61 3.78 -4.00 -3.74
C ASN A 61 3.97 -2.82 -4.71
N ALA A 62 4.79 -2.96 -5.76
CA ALA A 62 4.92 -1.96 -6.83
C ALA A 62 3.59 -1.68 -7.53
N ARG A 63 2.79 -2.73 -7.79
CA ARG A 63 1.42 -2.58 -8.31
C ARG A 63 0.54 -1.76 -7.37
N ASN A 64 0.58 -2.04 -6.07
CA ASN A 64 -0.17 -1.28 -5.08
C ASN A 64 0.29 0.19 -5.02
N PHE A 65 1.60 0.44 -5.10
CA PHE A 65 2.15 1.79 -5.18
C PHE A 65 1.69 2.54 -6.43
N ALA A 66 1.73 1.90 -7.59
CA ALA A 66 1.26 2.47 -8.86
C ALA A 66 -0.22 2.88 -8.80
N LEU A 67 -1.08 2.12 -8.09
CA LEU A 67 -2.48 2.50 -7.89
C LEU A 67 -2.62 3.82 -7.11
N ALA A 68 -1.85 3.98 -6.03
CA ALA A 68 -1.86 5.20 -5.22
C ALA A 68 -1.24 6.39 -5.96
N GLU A 69 -0.12 6.19 -6.66
CA GLU A 69 0.50 7.22 -7.50
C GLU A 69 -0.45 7.68 -8.62
N LYS A 70 -1.16 6.76 -9.26
CA LYS A 70 -2.17 7.09 -10.27
C LYS A 70 -3.31 7.95 -9.72
N ALA A 71 -3.66 7.77 -8.44
CA ALA A 71 -4.64 8.61 -7.74
C ALA A 71 -4.03 9.93 -7.25
N GLY A 72 -2.70 10.08 -7.25
CA GLY A 72 -1.99 11.24 -6.71
C GLY A 72 -2.12 11.35 -5.18
N LEU A 73 -2.28 10.23 -4.48
CA LEU A 73 -2.54 10.21 -3.02
C LEU A 73 -1.47 9.41 -2.27
N PRO A 74 -1.03 9.87 -1.08
CA PRO A 74 -0.23 9.05 -0.18
C PRO A 74 -1.02 7.84 0.34
N ILE A 75 -0.31 6.76 0.66
CA ILE A 75 -0.94 5.51 1.12
C ILE A 75 -1.06 5.56 2.64
N MET A 76 -2.27 5.35 3.15
CA MET A 76 -2.51 5.07 4.57
C MET A 76 -2.83 3.59 4.77
N THR A 77 -2.19 2.95 5.75
CA THR A 77 -2.55 1.60 6.21
C THR A 77 -2.80 1.54 7.71
N ILE A 78 -3.53 0.52 8.15
CA ILE A 78 -3.78 0.21 9.58
C ILE A 78 -3.06 -1.06 10.04
N CYS A 79 -2.18 -1.60 9.20
CA CYS A 79 -1.47 -2.83 9.49
C CYS A 79 0.04 -2.56 9.48
N SER A 80 0.67 -2.66 10.65
CA SER A 80 2.14 -2.49 10.80
C SER A 80 2.93 -3.46 9.92
N THR A 81 2.43 -4.69 9.75
CA THR A 81 3.06 -5.67 8.87
C THR A 81 2.99 -5.23 7.41
N CYS A 82 1.84 -4.71 6.96
CA CYS A 82 1.71 -4.20 5.60
C CYS A 82 2.65 -3.01 5.37
N GLN A 83 2.73 -2.06 6.31
CA GLN A 83 3.70 -0.97 6.24
C GLN A 83 5.13 -1.52 6.12
N GLY A 84 5.54 -2.42 7.01
CA GLY A 84 6.90 -2.96 7.02
C GLY A 84 7.30 -3.63 5.69
N VAL A 85 6.41 -4.46 5.13
CA VAL A 85 6.62 -5.10 3.82
C VAL A 85 6.71 -4.06 2.71
N MET A 86 5.78 -3.10 2.69
CA MET A 86 5.78 -2.03 1.69
C MET A 86 7.05 -1.18 1.79
N SER A 87 7.51 -0.82 2.99
CA SER A 87 8.75 -0.06 3.18
C SER A 87 9.97 -0.81 2.67
N GLN A 88 10.07 -2.12 2.90
CA GLN A 88 11.17 -2.95 2.37
C GLN A 88 11.14 -3.00 0.84
N ALA A 89 9.98 -3.24 0.24
CA ALA A 89 9.81 -3.25 -1.21
C ALA A 89 10.16 -1.87 -1.80
N ASN A 90 9.74 -0.79 -1.15
CA ASN A 90 10.03 0.56 -1.59
C ASN A 90 11.53 0.86 -1.63
N VAL A 91 12.30 0.40 -0.62
CA VAL A 91 13.77 0.52 -0.61
C VAL A 91 14.40 -0.23 -1.78
N ARG A 92 13.98 -1.47 -2.05
CA ARG A 92 14.51 -2.26 -3.19
C ARG A 92 14.16 -1.62 -4.54
N LEU A 93 12.95 -1.08 -4.68
CA LEU A 93 12.46 -0.41 -5.90
C LEU A 93 13.06 1.00 -6.11
N GLN A 94 13.99 1.45 -5.26
CA GLN A 94 14.81 2.63 -5.55
C GLN A 94 15.90 2.33 -6.59
N ASP A 95 16.23 1.06 -6.83
CA ASP A 95 17.09 0.67 -7.94
C ASP A 95 16.34 0.79 -9.28
N ASP A 96 16.85 1.64 -10.18
CA ASP A 96 16.19 1.97 -11.44
C ASP A 96 16.05 0.77 -12.39
N GLU A 97 17.08 -0.08 -12.46
CA GLU A 97 17.06 -1.26 -13.33
C GLU A 97 16.06 -2.30 -12.83
N TYR A 98 16.04 -2.54 -11.51
CA TYR A 98 15.10 -3.44 -10.87
C TYR A 98 13.67 -2.93 -11.00
N ARG A 99 13.43 -1.65 -10.72
CA ARG A 99 12.12 -1.02 -10.90
C ARG A 99 11.65 -1.09 -12.34
N ALA A 100 12.52 -0.81 -13.32
CA ALA A 100 12.19 -0.98 -14.74
C ALA A 100 11.83 -2.43 -15.06
N SER A 101 12.50 -3.40 -14.46
CA SER A 101 12.18 -4.82 -14.63
C SER A 101 10.81 -5.22 -14.07
N ILE A 102 10.39 -4.59 -12.96
CA ILE A 102 9.09 -4.80 -12.34
C ILE A 102 8.00 -4.09 -13.15
N ASN A 103 8.25 -2.87 -13.62
CA ASN A 103 7.30 -2.11 -14.43
C ASN A 103 6.93 -2.82 -15.74
N ARG A 104 7.85 -3.59 -16.34
CA ARG A 104 7.51 -4.46 -17.48
C ARG A 104 6.40 -5.46 -17.19
N ASP A 105 6.32 -5.98 -15.96
CA ASP A 105 5.24 -6.89 -15.57
C ASP A 105 3.92 -6.14 -15.35
N LEU A 106 3.99 -4.86 -14.97
CA LEU A 106 2.82 -4.01 -14.70
C LEU A 106 2.19 -3.44 -15.98
N GLU A 107 2.90 -3.49 -17.11
CA GLU A 107 2.43 -2.99 -18.41
C GLU A 107 1.11 -3.64 -18.84
N GLU A 108 0.92 -4.94 -18.55
CA GLU A 108 -0.32 -5.67 -18.87
C GLU A 108 -1.55 -5.08 -18.17
N GLU A 109 -1.37 -4.43 -17.02
CA GLU A 109 -2.43 -3.75 -16.27
C GLU A 109 -2.49 -2.23 -16.56
N GLY A 110 -1.64 -1.72 -17.45
CA GLY A 110 -1.52 -0.29 -17.72
C GLY A 110 -1.07 0.51 -16.49
N LEU A 111 -0.24 -0.09 -15.63
CA LEU A 111 0.32 0.52 -14.43
C LEU A 111 1.83 0.70 -14.57
N SER A 112 2.37 1.70 -13.88
CA SER A 112 3.80 1.94 -13.76
C SER A 112 4.07 2.61 -12.41
N TYR A 113 5.11 2.16 -11.71
CA TYR A 113 5.57 2.73 -10.46
C TYR A 113 6.76 3.66 -10.70
N ASN A 114 6.70 4.88 -10.14
CA ASN A 114 7.72 5.92 -10.34
C ASN A 114 8.69 6.07 -9.16
N GLY A 115 8.53 5.31 -8.08
CA GLY A 115 9.44 5.38 -6.93
C GLY A 115 9.05 6.37 -5.84
N SER A 116 7.84 6.95 -5.90
CA SER A 116 7.41 8.05 -5.03
C SER A 116 6.43 7.64 -3.93
N ALA A 117 6.15 6.34 -3.78
CA ALA A 117 5.21 5.89 -2.77
C ALA A 117 5.74 6.13 -1.35
N ASP A 118 4.86 6.64 -0.50
CA ASP A 118 5.11 6.86 0.92
C ASP A 118 4.02 6.18 1.75
N PRO A 119 4.15 4.86 2.03
CA PRO A 119 3.19 4.12 2.84
C PRO A 119 3.34 4.45 4.33
N LYS A 120 2.32 5.07 4.92
CA LYS A 120 2.31 5.45 6.33
C LYS A 120 1.17 4.78 7.10
N HIS A 121 1.46 4.35 8.32
CA HIS A 121 0.50 3.76 9.23
C HIS A 121 -0.34 4.86 9.87
N MET A 122 -1.63 4.61 10.04
CA MET A 122 -2.58 5.57 10.62
C MET A 122 -2.09 6.18 11.94
N LEU A 123 -1.44 5.38 12.81
CA LEU A 123 -0.91 5.90 14.07
C LEU A 123 0.23 6.92 13.90
N TRP A 124 1.06 6.79 12.87
CA TRP A 124 2.09 7.79 12.57
C TRP A 124 1.44 9.07 12.04
N ILE A 125 0.44 8.95 11.17
CA ILE A 125 -0.35 10.10 10.69
C ILE A 125 -0.95 10.86 11.87
N ILE A 126 -1.59 10.18 12.82
CA ILE A 126 -2.23 10.81 13.99
C ILE A 126 -1.22 11.55 14.89
N VAL A 127 0.03 11.08 14.96
CA VAL A 127 1.05 11.65 15.87
C VAL A 127 1.83 12.77 15.20
N GLU A 128 2.07 12.68 13.90
CA GLU A 128 2.97 13.57 13.17
C GLU A 128 2.25 14.68 12.38
N GLU A 129 0.95 14.54 12.12
CA GLU A 129 0.17 15.41 11.22
C GLU A 129 -1.16 15.89 11.82
#